data_AF-A0A0H1AL57-F1
#
_entry.id   AF-A0A0H1AL57-F1
#
_cell.length_a   1.000
_cell.length_b   1.000
_cell.length_c   1.000
_cell.angle_alpha   90.00
_cell.angle_beta   90.00
_cell.angle_gamma   90.00
#
_symmetry.space_group_name_H-M   'P 1'
#
loop_
_entity.id
_entity.type
_entity.pdbx_description
1 polymer ?
#
loop_
_entity_poly.entity_id
_entity_poly.type
_entity_poly.pdbx_seq_one_letter_code
_entity_poly.pdbx_strand_id
1 'polypeptide(L)' 'MSDSVRRIERSTRGRVLSVERMHSDGRDVNRVKVMDDSGRVRVYVDDPQQRGRGPRARGDDD' A
#
# COMPACT_ATOMS: atom_id res chain seq x y z
N MET A 1 2.60 8.89 -6.47
CA MET A 1 3.58 8.41 -5.48
C MET A 1 3.31 8.97 -4.09
N SER A 2 3.20 10.30 -3.92
CA SER A 2 3.03 10.92 -2.60
C SER A 2 1.83 10.44 -1.79
N ASP A 3 0.74 10.01 -2.46
CA ASP A 3 -0.45 9.47 -1.81
C ASP A 3 -0.20 8.10 -1.13
N SER A 4 0.52 7.21 -1.80
CA SER A 4 0.91 5.89 -1.26
C SER A 4 1.84 6.03 -0.05
N VAL A 5 2.77 6.98 -0.09
CA VAL A 5 3.69 7.27 1.02
C VAL A 5 2.91 7.76 2.24
N ARG A 6 2.07 8.80 2.07
CA ARG A 6 1.24 9.34 3.16
C ARG A 6 0.36 8.28 3.82
N ARG A 7 -0.20 7.35 3.04
CA ARG A 7 -1.05 6.27 3.56
C ARG A 7 -0.26 5.27 4.38
N ILE A 8 0.91 4.87 3.89
CA ILE A 8 1.75 3.88 4.55
C ILE A 8 2.34 4.43 5.84
N GLU A 9 2.76 5.69 5.84
CA GLU A 9 3.18 6.40 7.06
C GLU A 9 2.04 6.45 8.08
N ARG A 10 0.80 6.80 7.66
CA ARG A 10 -0.38 6.80 8.54
C ARG A 10 -0.76 5.42 9.07
N SER A 11 -0.63 4.37 8.25
CA SER A 11 -1.09 3.02 8.60
C SER A 11 -0.09 2.22 9.42
N THR A 12 1.21 2.48 9.27
CA THR A 12 2.27 1.59 9.79
C THR A 12 2.98 2.16 11.00
N ARG A 13 2.89 3.49 11.24
CA ARG A 13 3.72 4.24 12.21
C ARG A 13 5.24 4.11 12.03
N GLY A 14 5.71 3.41 10.99
CA GLY A 14 7.12 3.18 10.70
C GLY A 14 7.72 4.14 9.67
N ARG A 15 9.05 4.17 9.58
CA ARG A 15 9.81 5.00 8.64
C ARG A 15 9.85 4.38 7.25
N VAL A 16 9.46 5.13 6.22
CA VAL A 16 9.63 4.71 4.82
C VAL A 16 11.10 4.77 4.43
N LEU A 17 11.63 3.67 3.90
CA LEU A 17 13.01 3.56 3.44
C LEU A 17 13.13 3.71 1.91
N SER A 18 12.14 3.20 1.17
CA SER A 18 12.17 3.21 -0.29
C SER A 18 10.77 3.06 -0.87
N VAL A 19 10.53 3.68 -2.02
CA VAL A 19 9.27 3.65 -2.77
C VAL A 19 9.64 3.42 -4.23
N GLU A 20 9.32 2.24 -4.73
CA GLU A 20 9.65 1.81 -6.08
C GLU A 20 8.36 1.57 -6.87
N ARG A 21 8.30 2.03 -8.12
CA ARG A 21 7.22 1.62 -9.04
C ARG A 21 7.61 0.31 -9.70
N MET A 22 6.69 -0.64 -9.72
CA MET A 22 6.89 -1.96 -10.30
C MET A 22 5.73 -2.28 -11.23
N HIS A 23 6.05 -2.90 -12.37
CA HIS A 23 5.03 -3.53 -13.21
C HIS A 23 4.80 -4.96 -12.71
N SER A 24 3.57 -5.29 -12.34
CA SER A 24 3.16 -6.61 -11.91
C SER A 24 1.80 -6.93 -12.51
N ASP A 25 1.69 -8.07 -13.20
CA ASP A 25 0.41 -8.53 -13.78
C ASP A 25 -0.25 -7.47 -14.70
N GLY A 26 0.56 -6.81 -15.55
CA GLY A 26 0.12 -5.74 -16.44
C GLY A 26 -0.26 -4.43 -15.75
N ARG A 27 -0.08 -4.33 -14.42
CA ARG A 27 -0.46 -3.17 -13.61
C ARG A 27 0.77 -2.47 -13.02
N ASP A 28 0.68 -1.15 -12.91
CA ASP A 28 1.63 -0.33 -12.17
C ASP A 28 1.29 -0.36 -10.68
N VAL A 29 2.17 -0.94 -9.87
CA VAL A 29 2.05 -0.98 -8.41
C VAL A 29 3.18 -0.22 -7.75
N ASN A 30 2.94 0.31 -6.56
CA ASN A 30 3.96 0.93 -5.72
C ASN A 30 4.41 -0.06 -4.65
N ARG A 31 5.69 -0.44 -4.66
CA ARG A 31 6.30 -1.26 -3.63
C ARG A 31 7.02 -0.34 -2.64
N VAL A 32 6.67 -0.44 -1.37
CA VAL A 32 7.16 0.44 -0.32
C VAL A 32 7.83 -0.38 0.77
N LYS A 33 9.08 -0.05 1.07
CA LYS A 33 9.83 -0.62 2.19
C LYS A 33 9.68 0.27 3.40
N VAL A 34 9.27 -0.30 4.53
CA VAL A 34 9.04 0.42 5.78
C VAL A 34 9.79 -0.29 6.89
N MET A 35 10.51 0.48 7.71
CA MET A 35 11.06 0.00 8.98
C MET A 35 10.04 0.29 10.09
N ASP A 36 9.61 -0.74 10.80
CA ASP A 36 8.80 -0.56 12.01
C ASP A 36 9.66 -0.13 13.21
N ASP A 37 9.02 0.23 14.32
CA ASP A 37 9.70 0.72 15.53
C ASP A 37 10.60 -0.32 16.21
N SER A 38 10.44 -1.61 15.86
CA SER A 38 11.34 -2.69 16.31
C SER A 38 12.60 -2.83 15.44
N GLY A 39 12.74 -1.99 14.41
CA GLY A 39 13.84 -2.04 13.45
C GLY A 39 13.64 -3.07 12.33
N ARG A 40 12.48 -3.72 12.25
CA ARG A 40 12.22 -4.74 11.23
C ARG A 40 11.70 -4.09 9.95
N VAL A 41 12.26 -4.51 8.82
CA VAL A 41 11.85 -4.05 7.50
C VAL A 41 10.69 -4.90 6.98
N ARG A 42 9.59 -4.24 6.63
CA ARG A 42 8.42 -4.81 5.96
C ARG A 42 8.26 -4.22 4.57
N VAL A 43 7.70 -5.00 3.65
CA VAL A 43 7.44 -4.61 2.27
C VAL A 43 5.93 -4.58 2.07
N TYR A 44 5.41 -3.42 1.66
CA TYR A 44 4.02 -3.23 1.29
C TYR A 44 3.91 -3.04 -0.22
N VAL A 45 2.94 -3.70 -0.84
CA VAL A 45 2.59 -3.48 -2.24
C VAL A 45 1.25 -2.75 -2.26
N ASP A 46 1.24 -1.59 -2.90
CA ASP A 46 0.09 -0.73 -3.04
C ASP A 46 -0.28 -0.64 -4.52
N ASP A 47 -1.39 -1.29 -4.87
CA ASP A 47 -1.97 -1.25 -6.21
C ASP A 47 -3.01 -0.11 -6.29
N PRO A 48 -2.72 0.99 -6.99
CA PRO A 48 -3.66 2.11 -7.11
C PRO A 48 -4.92 1.77 -7.90
N GLN A 49 -4.92 0.75 -8.78
CA GLN A 49 -6.11 0.33 -9.52
C GLN A 49 -7.08 -0.50 -8.66
N GLN A 50 -6.57 -1.25 -7.68
CA GLN A 50 -7.44 -1.88 -6.66
C GLN A 50 -8.15 -0.87 -5.76
N ARG A 51 -7.63 0.36 -5.64
CA ARG A 51 -8.24 1.40 -4.81
C ARG A 51 -9.60 1.89 -5.32
N GLY A 52 -9.88 1.78 -6.62
CA GLY A 52 -11.19 2.09 -7.21
C GLY A 52 -12.24 0.99 -7.00
N ARG A 53 -11.80 -0.21 -6.59
CA ARG A 53 -12.64 -1.33 -6.17
C ARG A 53 -12.51 -1.48 -4.66
N GLY A 54 -12.96 -0.48 -3.91
CA GLY A 54 -13.21 -0.67 -2.48
C GLY A 54 -14.06 -1.93 -2.27
N PRO A 55 -13.92 -2.66 -1.15
CA PRO A 55 -14.74 -3.82 -0.89
C PRO A 55 -16.18 -3.36 -1.01
N ARG A 56 -16.90 -3.84 -2.04
CA ARG A 56 -18.36 -3.85 -1.95
C ARG A 56 -18.61 -4.63 -0.68
N ALA A 57 -19.03 -3.92 0.35
CA ALA A 57 -19.64 -4.56 1.49
C ALA A 57 -20.62 -5.57 0.90
N ARG A 58 -20.45 -6.84 1.27
CA ARG A 58 -21.61 -7.69 1.42
C ARG A 58 -22.49 -6.95 2.44
N GLY A 59 -23.43 -6.13 1.97
CA GLY A 59 -24.77 -6.12 2.52
C GLY A 59 -25.56 -6.98 1.53
N ASP A 60 -26.06 -8.15 1.91
CA ASP A 60 -27.22 -8.29 2.79
C ASP A 60 -28.41 -7.48 2.24
N ASP A 61 -29.37 -8.25 1.74
CA ASP A 61 -30.81 -7.96 1.54
C ASP A 61 -31.28 -7.04 0.41
N ASP A 62 -31.75 -7.65 -0.70
CA ASP A 62 -33.13 -7.56 -1.24
C ASP A 62 -33.42 -8.79 -2.14
#